data_AF-A0A1Y1KHS5-F1
#
_entry.id   AF-A0A1Y1KHS5-F1
#
_cell.length_a   1.000
_cell.length_b   1.000
_cell.length_c   1.000
_cell.angle_alpha   90.00
_cell.angle_beta   90.00
_cell.angle_gamma   90.00
#
_symmetry.space_group_name_H-M   'P 1'
#
loop_
_entity.id
_entity.type
_entity.pdbx_description
1 polymer ?
#
loop_
_entity_poly.entity_id
_entity_poly.type
_entity_poly.pdbx_seq_one_letter_code
_entity_poly.pdbx_strand_id
1 'polypeptide(L)'
;RRVVIDSNVDPSLIKGIGFDATCSLAVFYADTDEPVPVTGPEFTNDGQDRNVILWLDHRPVDETELINSTKHKLLKYVGGKMSIEMEIPKILWLKNNMPAEQFARCKFYDLGDALTHLA
;
A
#
# COMPACT_ATOMS: atom_id res chain seq x y z
N ARG A 1 8.42 -8.85 -20.91
CA ARG A 1 8.31 -8.81 -22.40
C ARG A 1 7.58 -10.02 -23.01
N ARG A 2 7.11 -11.03 -22.24
CA ARG A 2 6.46 -12.24 -22.79
C ARG A 2 5.26 -11.95 -23.70
N VAL A 3 4.31 -11.13 -23.24
CA VAL A 3 3.11 -10.77 -24.02
C VAL A 3 3.47 -10.08 -25.33
N VAL A 4 4.46 -9.18 -25.31
CA VAL A 4 4.94 -8.50 -26.52
C VAL A 4 5.48 -9.52 -27.54
N ILE A 5 6.29 -10.48 -27.08
CA ILE A 5 6.83 -11.57 -27.92
C ILE A 5 5.70 -12.43 -28.48
N ASP A 6 4.77 -12.88 -27.62
CA ASP A 6 3.68 -13.78 -28.02
C ASP A 6 2.68 -13.09 -28.97
N SER A 7 2.52 -11.77 -28.87
CA SER A 7 1.64 -10.99 -29.75
C SER A 7 2.19 -10.79 -31.16
N ASN A 8 3.51 -10.96 -31.36
CA ASN A 8 4.23 -10.67 -32.62
C ASN A 8 3.98 -9.25 -33.18
N VAL A 9 3.53 -8.32 -32.34
CA VAL A 9 3.38 -6.90 -32.68
C VAL A 9 4.75 -6.25 -32.64
N ASP A 10 5.06 -5.39 -33.62
CA ASP A 10 6.25 -4.54 -33.57
C ASP A 10 6.17 -3.65 -32.31
N PRO A 11 7.13 -3.76 -31.35
CA PRO A 11 7.13 -2.94 -30.14
C PRO A 11 7.05 -1.44 -30.41
N SER A 12 7.50 -0.96 -31.58
CA SER A 12 7.41 0.44 -31.98
C SER A 12 5.95 0.94 -32.10
N LEU A 13 4.99 0.03 -32.25
CA LEU A 13 3.56 0.32 -32.35
C LEU A 13 2.88 0.45 -30.98
N ILE A 14 3.52 0.04 -29.89
CA ILE A 14 2.98 0.17 -28.53
C ILE A 14 3.15 1.63 -28.08
N LYS A 15 2.03 2.36 -27.99
CA LYS A 15 2.05 3.81 -27.70
C LYS A 15 1.84 4.17 -26.23
N GLY A 16 1.47 3.20 -25.39
CA GLY A 16 1.23 3.44 -23.98
C GLY A 16 1.06 2.13 -23.21
N ILE A 17 1.18 2.26 -21.89
CA ILE A 17 0.94 1.19 -20.92
C ILE A 17 0.04 1.76 -19.81
N GLY A 18 -0.94 0.97 -19.39
CA GLY A 18 -1.78 1.27 -18.24
C GLY A 18 -1.59 0.21 -17.18
N PHE A 19 -1.68 0.62 -15.92
CA PHE A 19 -1.62 -0.26 -14.76
C PHE A 19 -2.92 -0.13 -13.98
N ASP A 20 -3.45 -1.27 -13.55
CA ASP A 20 -4.48 -1.37 -12.53
C ASP A 20 -4.04 -2.40 -11.50
N ALA A 21 -4.52 -2.23 -10.26
CA ALA A 21 -4.25 -3.14 -9.18
C ALA A 21 -5.37 -3.05 -8.14
N THR A 22 -5.39 -4.01 -7.21
CA THR A 22 -6.20 -3.89 -5.98
C THR A 22 -5.73 -2.70 -5.14
N CYS A 23 -6.61 -2.11 -4.32
CA CYS A 23 -6.28 -1.10 -3.31
C CYS A 23 -5.51 -1.69 -2.10
N SER A 24 -4.33 -2.23 -2.38
CA SER A 24 -3.38 -2.70 -1.37
C SER A 24 -2.39 -1.58 -1.04
N LEU A 25 -1.88 -1.57 0.18
CA LEU A 25 -0.93 -0.56 0.65
C LEU A 25 0.50 -1.00 0.37
N ALA A 26 1.23 -0.32 -0.51
CA ALA A 26 2.65 -0.55 -0.71
C ALA A 26 3.49 0.45 0.10
N VAL A 27 4.52 -0.05 0.79
CA VAL A 27 5.37 0.76 1.69
C VAL A 27 6.83 0.71 1.26
N PHE A 28 7.44 1.88 1.14
CA PHE A 28 8.83 2.05 0.74
C PHE A 28 9.53 3.05 1.64
N TYR A 29 10.86 2.98 1.71
CA TYR A 29 11.67 4.00 2.35
C TYR A 29 11.67 5.25 1.47
N ALA A 30 11.35 6.40 2.05
CA ALA A 30 11.26 7.67 1.32
C ALA A 30 12.61 8.15 0.77
N ASP A 31 13.70 7.74 1.41
CA ASP A 31 15.08 8.12 1.08
C ASP A 31 15.76 7.17 0.09
N THR A 32 15.37 5.89 0.04
CA THR A 32 16.06 4.89 -0.80
C THR A 32 15.18 4.17 -1.80
N ASP A 33 13.86 4.34 -1.75
CA ASP A 33 12.90 3.56 -2.56
C ASP A 33 12.93 2.04 -2.33
N GLU A 34 13.64 1.58 -1.30
CA GLU A 34 13.71 0.17 -0.94
C GLU A 34 12.42 -0.28 -0.21
N PRO A 35 11.97 -1.54 -0.39
CA PRO A 35 10.78 -2.06 0.26
C PRO A 35 10.90 -2.06 1.79
N VAL A 36 9.86 -1.58 2.48
CA VAL A 36 9.80 -1.60 3.96
C VAL A 36 9.01 -2.83 4.41
N PRO A 37 9.55 -3.71 5.26
CA PRO A 37 8.79 -4.84 5.78
C PRO A 37 7.55 -4.38 6.57
N VAL A 38 6.38 -4.91 6.24
CA VAL A 38 5.11 -4.60 6.91
C VAL A 38 4.62 -5.75 7.80
N THR A 39 5.47 -6.73 8.07
CA THR A 39 5.16 -7.89 8.91
C THR A 39 5.78 -7.69 10.29
N GLY A 40 4.94 -7.51 11.30
CA GLY A 40 5.36 -7.44 12.70
C GLY A 40 5.65 -8.82 13.31
N PRO A 41 6.18 -8.86 14.54
CA PRO A 41 6.46 -7.71 15.41
C PRO A 41 7.81 -7.03 15.13
N GLU A 42 8.74 -7.71 14.45
CA GLU A 42 10.11 -7.20 14.27
C GLU A 42 10.25 -6.22 13.10
N PHE A 43 9.34 -6.25 12.11
CA PHE A 43 9.40 -5.40 10.91
C PHE A 43 10.77 -5.47 10.18
N THR A 44 11.40 -6.64 10.28
CA THR A 44 12.65 -6.99 9.61
C THR A 44 12.36 -7.73 8.31
N ASN A 45 13.26 -7.56 7.34
CA ASN A 45 13.13 -8.25 6.06
C ASN A 45 13.60 -9.69 6.20
N ASP A 46 12.75 -10.66 5.84
CA ASP A 46 13.05 -12.09 5.83
C ASP A 46 13.67 -12.56 4.50
N GLY A 47 14.01 -11.61 3.61
CA GLY A 47 14.50 -11.87 2.26
C GLY A 47 13.39 -12.01 1.21
N GLN A 48 12.12 -11.83 1.61
CA GLN A 48 10.96 -11.94 0.72
C GLN A 48 10.29 -10.59 0.44
N ASP A 49 10.89 -9.47 0.89
CA ASP A 49 10.43 -8.10 0.62
C ASP A 49 8.92 -7.90 0.85
N ARG A 50 8.41 -8.41 1.98
CA ARG A 50 6.98 -8.31 2.33
C ARG A 50 6.60 -6.89 2.71
N ASN A 51 6.43 -6.01 1.72
CA ASN A 51 6.19 -4.58 1.89
C ASN A 51 4.78 -4.11 1.48
N VAL A 52 3.89 -5.05 1.17
CA VAL A 52 2.50 -4.76 0.79
C VAL A 52 1.53 -5.31 1.82
N ILE A 53 0.62 -4.46 2.32
CA ILE A 53 -0.56 -4.91 3.07
C ILE A 53 -1.71 -5.11 2.08
N LEU A 54 -2.12 -6.35 1.92
CA LEU A 54 -3.19 -6.75 1.01
C LEU A 54 -4.51 -6.02 1.32
N TRP A 55 -5.30 -5.71 0.30
CA TRP A 55 -6.63 -5.09 0.44
C TRP A 55 -7.56 -5.86 1.40
N LEU A 56 -7.50 -7.20 1.39
CA LEU A 56 -8.28 -8.11 2.25
C LEU A 56 -7.70 -8.27 3.67
N ASP A 57 -6.59 -7.58 4.00
CA ASP A 57 -6.00 -7.68 5.32
C ASP A 57 -6.85 -6.93 6.36
N HIS A 58 -7.23 -7.63 7.42
CA HIS A 58 -8.10 -7.13 8.50
C HIS A 58 -7.36 -6.91 9.82
N ARG A 59 -6.04 -6.71 9.80
CA ARG A 59 -5.28 -6.43 11.03
C ARG A 59 -5.61 -5.11 11.75
N PRO A 60 -6.05 -4.00 11.11
CA PRO A 60 -6.23 -2.71 11.79
C PRO A 60 -7.64 -2.56 12.39
N VAL A 61 -8.10 -3.54 13.18
CA VAL A 61 -9.46 -3.54 13.78
C VAL A 61 -9.61 -2.35 14.72
N ASP A 62 -8.72 -2.26 15.72
CA ASP A 62 -8.77 -1.23 16.77
C ASP A 62 -8.57 0.18 16.19
N GLU A 63 -7.67 0.32 15.22
CA GLU A 63 -7.46 1.57 14.51
C GLU A 63 -8.70 2.00 13.71
N THR A 64 -9.38 1.07 13.07
CA THR A 64 -10.62 1.33 12.33
C THR A 64 -11.71 1.81 13.28
N GLU A 65 -11.87 1.16 14.44
CA GLU A 65 -12.84 1.58 15.45
C GLU A 65 -12.51 2.97 16.01
N LEU A 66 -11.23 3.21 16.34
CA LEU A 66 -10.74 4.49 16.80
C LEU A 66 -11.04 5.61 15.81
N ILE A 67 -10.68 5.44 14.54
CA ILE A 67 -10.93 6.42 13.48
C ILE A 67 -12.43 6.72 13.38
N ASN A 68 -13.28 5.70 13.39
CA ASN A 68 -14.72 5.87 13.27
C ASN A 68 -15.36 6.54 14.49
N SER A 69 -14.81 6.32 15.69
CA SER A 69 -15.27 6.94 16.94
C SER A 69 -15.12 8.48 16.92
N THR A 70 -14.17 9.00 16.15
CA THR A 70 -13.93 10.46 16.03
C THR A 70 -15.10 11.21 15.41
N LYS A 71 -15.97 10.52 14.65
CA LYS A 71 -17.04 11.12 13.83
C LYS A 71 -16.51 12.26 12.95
N HIS A 72 -15.27 12.16 12.50
CA HIS A 72 -14.61 13.22 11.75
C HIS A 72 -15.40 13.58 10.49
N LYS A 73 -15.47 14.88 10.16
CA LYS A 73 -16.28 15.41 9.06
C LYS A 73 -15.98 14.80 7.68
N LEU A 74 -14.78 14.22 7.49
CA LEU A 74 -14.40 13.56 6.23
C LEU A 74 -15.00 12.16 6.07
N LEU A 75 -15.45 11.52 7.16
CA LEU A 75 -16.10 10.20 7.09
C LEU A 75 -17.38 10.22 6.23
N LYS A 76 -17.99 11.40 6.04
CA LYS A 76 -19.14 11.57 5.14
C LYS A 76 -18.86 11.14 3.70
N TYR A 77 -17.59 11.15 3.26
CA TYR A 77 -17.21 10.75 1.90
C TYR A 77 -17.09 9.23 1.73
N VAL A 78 -17.15 8.47 2.82
CA VAL A 78 -17.10 7.00 2.83
C VAL A 78 -18.36 6.40 3.49
N GLY A 79 -19.50 7.08 3.41
CA GLY A 79 -20.76 6.59 3.98
C GLY A 79 -20.85 6.69 5.50
N GLY A 80 -20.02 7.53 6.13
CA GLY A 80 -20.04 7.80 7.56
C GLY A 80 -19.14 6.88 8.40
N LYS A 81 -18.58 5.82 7.80
CA LYS A 81 -17.66 4.88 8.47
C LYS A 81 -16.58 4.42 7.50
N MET A 82 -15.33 4.47 7.92
CA MET A 82 -14.19 3.91 7.21
C MET A 82 -14.20 2.38 7.29
N SER A 83 -13.93 1.71 6.16
CA SER A 83 -13.71 0.26 6.11
C SER A 83 -12.34 -0.11 6.67
N ILE A 84 -12.22 -1.30 7.24
CA ILE A 84 -10.96 -1.87 7.72
C ILE A 84 -9.95 -2.10 6.59
N GLU A 85 -10.44 -2.26 5.36
CA GLU A 85 -9.66 -2.53 4.16
C GLU A 85 -9.06 -1.26 3.52
N MET A 86 -9.43 -0.07 4.01
CA MET A 86 -8.91 1.21 3.50
C MET A 86 -7.50 1.51 4.03
N GLU A 87 -6.85 2.51 3.44
CA GLU A 87 -5.44 2.80 3.71
C GLU A 87 -5.16 3.41 5.08
N ILE A 88 -5.99 4.37 5.52
CA ILE A 88 -5.72 5.12 6.76
C ILE A 88 -5.68 4.21 8.01
N PRO A 89 -6.58 3.23 8.19
CA PRO A 89 -6.49 2.29 9.31
C PRO A 89 -5.19 1.46 9.27
N LYS A 90 -4.78 0.98 8.08
CA LYS A 90 -3.53 0.22 7.90
C LYS A 90 -2.30 1.07 8.25
N ILE A 91 -2.28 2.33 7.81
CA ILE A 91 -1.18 3.28 8.13
C ILE A 91 -1.15 3.57 9.64
N LEU A 92 -2.31 3.73 10.28
CA LEU A 92 -2.36 3.93 11.72
C LEU A 92 -1.88 2.69 12.47
N TRP A 93 -2.20 1.49 12.00
CA TRP A 93 -1.71 0.24 12.58
C TRP A 93 -0.19 0.14 12.46
N LEU A 94 0.37 0.46 11.29
CA LEU A 94 1.83 0.54 11.11
C LEU A 94 2.44 1.55 12.08
N LYS A 95 1.86 2.75 12.22
CA LYS A 95 2.35 3.76 13.16
C LYS A 95 2.38 3.26 14.61
N ASN A 96 1.40 2.44 15.01
CA ASN A 96 1.27 1.95 16.38
C ASN A 96 2.17 0.74 16.67
N ASN A 97 2.50 -0.06 15.64
CA ASN A 97 3.19 -1.34 15.83
C ASN A 97 4.64 -1.34 15.31
N MET A 98 4.97 -0.53 14.30
CA MET A 98 6.31 -0.40 13.73
C MET A 98 7.20 0.51 14.59
N PRO A 99 8.52 0.26 14.68
CA PRO A 99 9.45 1.20 15.30
C PRO A 99 9.30 2.62 14.74
N ALA A 100 9.25 3.62 15.63
CA ALA A 100 8.90 4.99 15.26
C ALA A 100 9.87 5.61 14.25
N GLU A 101 11.17 5.30 14.37
CA GLU A 101 12.22 5.72 13.45
C GLU A 101 12.09 5.08 12.06
N GLN A 102 11.56 3.86 11.98
CA GLN A 102 11.31 3.17 10.72
C GLN A 102 10.04 3.75 10.06
N PHE A 103 8.95 3.91 10.83
CA PHE A 103 7.70 4.52 10.34
C PHE A 103 7.93 5.94 9.81
N ALA A 104 8.73 6.76 10.50
CA ALA A 104 9.03 8.13 10.10
C ALA A 104 9.74 8.23 8.73
N ARG A 105 10.37 7.15 8.27
CA ARG A 105 11.05 7.07 6.96
C ARG A 105 10.16 6.47 5.87
N CYS A 106 8.94 6.06 6.18
CA CYS A 106 8.05 5.41 5.23
C CYS A 106 7.37 6.43 4.30
N LYS A 107 7.22 6.05 3.02
CA LYS A 107 6.22 6.59 2.11
C LYS A 107 5.23 5.48 1.72
N PHE A 108 4.00 5.89 1.43
CA PHE A 108 2.87 5.01 1.25
C PHE A 108 2.24 5.24 -0.12
N TYR A 109 1.95 4.17 -0.85
CA TYR A 109 1.25 4.21 -2.12
C TYR A 109 0.06 3.24 -2.10
N ASP A 110 -1.03 3.61 -2.74
CA ASP A 110 -1.95 2.60 -3.25
C ASP A 110 -1.20 1.76 -4.31
N LEU A 111 -1.44 0.46 -4.40
CA LEU A 111 -0.67 -0.43 -5.27
C LEU A 111 -0.76 -0.01 -6.74
N GLY A 112 -1.90 0.57 -7.18
CA GLY A 112 -2.00 1.11 -8.53
C GLY A 112 -0.99 2.23 -8.79
N ASP A 113 -0.84 3.14 -7.83
CA ASP A 113 0.13 4.23 -7.90
C ASP A 113 1.56 3.71 -7.82
N ALA A 114 1.83 2.73 -6.95
CA ALA A 114 3.15 2.11 -6.84
C ALA A 114 3.62 1.51 -8.18
N LEU A 115 2.74 0.85 -8.93
CA LEU A 115 3.07 0.31 -10.25
C LEU A 115 3.43 1.42 -11.24
N THR A 116 2.71 2.54 -11.23
CA THR A 116 3.05 3.68 -12.10
C THR A 116 4.34 4.38 -11.66
N HIS A 117 4.65 4.39 -10.37
CA HIS A 117 5.88 4.98 -9.83
C HIS A 117 7.13 4.18 -10.20
N LEU A 118 7.01 2.85 -10.29
CA LEU A 118 8.10 1.92 -10.61
C LEU A 118 8.33 1.74 -12.12
N ALA A 119 7.42 2.22 -12.97
CA ALA A 119 7.40 1.95 -14.41
C ALA A 119 8.42 2.75 -15.23
#